data_AF-D5U6E8-F1
#
_entry.id   AF-D5U6E8-F1
#
_cell.length_a   1.000
_cell.length_b   1.000
_cell.length_c   1.000
_cell.angle_alpha   90.00
_cell.angle_beta   90.00
_cell.angle_gamma   90.00
#
_symmetry.space_group_name_H-M   'P 1'
#
loop_
_entity.id
_entity.type
_entity.pdbx_description
1 polymer ?
#
loop_
_entity_poly.entity_id
_entity_poly.type
_entity_poly.pdbx_seq_one_letter_code
_entity_poly.pdbx_strand_id
1 'polypeptide(L)'
;MNNDINAIIEISLNNQKNAFSIIKELNIENAFKSIGARVNLVGSLKMGLLMKNKDIDFHVYTSSLDIEKSFLAVSKIAKNKKIEKVTYTNLIDTDEHCIEWHLFYKDDCNSDNIEIWQIDIIHILEGSYYDGYFEKAADDVINMLTQEKRNIILKLKYETPDNIKIMGIEYYKAVLKDNIQTFEEFIKWRDKQSFNGIIEL
;
A
#
# COMPACT_ATOMS: atom_id res chain seq x y z
N MET A 1 -24.05 16.21 -6.88
CA MET A 1 -22.97 16.40 -5.87
C MET A 1 -22.93 15.27 -4.84
N ASN A 2 -24.01 14.95 -4.10
CA ASN A 2 -23.98 13.81 -3.16
C ASN A 2 -23.91 12.41 -3.80
N ASN A 3 -24.38 12.24 -5.04
CA ASN A 3 -24.36 10.93 -5.71
C ASN A 3 -22.95 10.52 -6.14
N ASP A 4 -22.06 11.48 -6.44
CA ASP A 4 -20.73 11.20 -6.97
C ASP A 4 -19.78 10.68 -5.87
N ILE A 5 -19.87 11.23 -4.66
CA ILE A 5 -19.04 10.77 -3.54
C ILE A 5 -19.43 9.38 -3.04
N ASN A 6 -20.72 9.05 -3.06
CA ASN A 6 -21.20 7.72 -2.65
C ASN A 6 -20.67 6.63 -3.59
N ALA A 7 -20.66 6.88 -4.90
CA ALA A 7 -20.06 5.97 -5.88
C ALA A 7 -18.55 5.76 -5.63
N ILE A 8 -17.82 6.84 -5.33
CA ILE A 8 -16.38 6.77 -4.99
C ILE A 8 -16.16 5.92 -3.73
N ILE A 9 -16.97 6.12 -2.70
CA ILE A 9 -16.89 5.34 -1.46
C ILE A 9 -17.17 3.85 -1.73
N GLU A 10 -18.20 3.54 -2.52
CA GLU A 10 -18.55 2.17 -2.90
C GLU A 10 -17.40 1.47 -3.65
N ILE A 11 -16.78 2.16 -4.60
CA ILE A 11 -15.58 1.65 -5.31
C ILE A 11 -14.48 1.33 -4.30
N SER A 12 -14.17 2.25 -3.37
CA SER A 12 -13.13 2.02 -2.36
C SER A 12 -13.45 0.81 -1.48
N LEU A 13 -14.68 0.68 -1.00
CA LEU A 13 -15.11 -0.43 -0.15
C LEU A 13 -15.03 -1.77 -0.89
N ASN A 14 -15.44 -1.81 -2.16
CA ASN A 14 -15.33 -3.00 -2.97
C ASN A 14 -13.86 -3.40 -3.21
N ASN A 15 -13.00 -2.43 -3.51
CA ASN A 15 -11.56 -2.66 -3.67
C ASN A 15 -10.95 -3.19 -2.37
N GLN A 16 -11.30 -2.63 -1.21
CA GLN A 16 -10.82 -3.12 0.09
C GLN A 16 -11.27 -4.56 0.34
N LYS A 17 -12.54 -4.88 0.07
CA LYS A 17 -13.07 -6.24 0.20
C LYS A 17 -12.32 -7.23 -0.70
N ASN A 18 -12.04 -6.85 -1.95
CA ASN A 18 -11.27 -7.68 -2.87
C ASN A 18 -9.83 -7.86 -2.39
N ALA A 19 -9.18 -6.80 -1.93
CA ALA A 19 -7.83 -6.87 -1.38
C ALA A 19 -7.73 -7.84 -0.19
N PHE A 20 -8.68 -7.80 0.75
CA PHE A 20 -8.72 -8.76 1.86
C PHE A 20 -9.00 -10.20 1.41
N SER A 21 -9.80 -10.38 0.34
CA SER A 21 -9.98 -11.70 -0.29
C SER A 21 -8.67 -12.22 -0.88
N ILE A 22 -7.92 -11.38 -1.60
CA ILE A 22 -6.61 -11.72 -2.17
C ILE A 22 -5.62 -12.09 -1.06
N ILE A 23 -5.52 -11.28 0.00
CA ILE A 23 -4.65 -11.57 1.16
C ILE A 23 -4.95 -12.95 1.75
N LYS A 24 -6.23 -13.26 1.92
CA LYS A 24 -6.68 -14.55 2.45
C LYS A 24 -6.38 -15.71 1.51
N GLU A 25 -6.64 -15.55 0.21
CA GLU A 25 -6.37 -16.56 -0.81
C GLU A 25 -4.87 -16.90 -0.89
N LEU A 26 -4.03 -15.88 -0.86
CA LEU A 26 -2.58 -16.00 -0.95
C LEU A 26 -1.92 -16.42 0.36
N ASN A 27 -2.67 -16.37 1.47
CA ASN A 27 -2.21 -16.76 2.80
C ASN A 27 -0.91 -16.04 3.22
N ILE A 28 -0.81 -14.75 2.85
CA ILE A 28 0.42 -13.95 2.94
C ILE A 28 0.98 -13.94 4.37
N GLU A 29 0.11 -13.65 5.36
CA GLU A 29 0.53 -13.58 6.75
C GLU A 29 1.15 -14.88 7.25
N ASN A 30 0.54 -16.03 6.94
CA ASN A 30 1.03 -17.31 7.41
C ASN A 30 2.31 -17.73 6.68
N ALA A 31 2.49 -17.33 5.42
CA ALA A 31 3.72 -17.58 4.69
C ALA A 31 4.93 -16.94 5.41
N PHE A 32 4.81 -15.69 5.83
CA PHE A 32 5.87 -14.98 6.55
C PHE A 32 5.96 -15.35 8.04
N LYS A 33 4.83 -15.54 8.74
CA LYS A 33 4.84 -16.05 10.13
C LYS A 33 5.54 -17.40 10.23
N SER A 34 5.48 -18.24 9.19
CA SER A 34 6.16 -19.55 9.17
C SER A 34 7.70 -19.49 9.16
N ILE A 35 8.28 -18.33 8.84
CA ILE A 35 9.73 -18.09 8.93
C ILE A 35 10.11 -17.27 10.17
N GLY A 36 9.17 -17.10 11.10
CA GLY A 36 9.36 -16.33 12.33
C GLY A 36 9.16 -14.82 12.15
N ALA A 37 8.55 -14.37 11.05
CA ALA A 37 8.37 -12.94 10.82
C ALA A 37 7.15 -12.38 11.56
N ARG A 38 7.29 -11.18 12.12
CA ARG A 38 6.17 -10.29 12.43
C ARG A 38 5.66 -9.68 11.12
N VAL A 39 4.35 -9.59 10.94
CA VAL A 39 3.71 -9.16 9.68
C VAL A 39 2.74 -8.02 9.96
N ASN A 40 2.93 -6.89 9.29
CA ASN A 40 2.07 -5.71 9.42
C ASN A 40 1.54 -5.31 8.05
N LEU A 41 0.22 -5.21 7.93
CA LEU A 41 -0.40 -4.54 6.81
C LEU A 41 -0.13 -3.04 6.93
N VAL A 42 0.25 -2.38 5.84
CA VAL A 42 0.53 -0.94 5.81
C VAL A 42 -0.14 -0.29 4.59
N GLY A 43 0.21 0.96 4.31
CA GLY A 43 -0.23 1.64 3.10
C GLY A 43 -1.74 1.93 3.03
N SER A 44 -2.21 2.17 1.81
CA SER A 44 -3.57 2.68 1.57
C SER A 44 -4.66 1.75 2.09
N LEU A 45 -4.44 0.44 2.02
CA LEU A 45 -5.41 -0.56 2.48
C LEU A 45 -5.60 -0.52 4.01
N LYS A 46 -4.51 -0.50 4.81
CA LYS A 46 -4.60 -0.39 6.28
C LYS A 46 -5.40 0.84 6.71
N MET A 47 -5.24 1.95 6.00
CA MET A 47 -5.89 3.23 6.34
C MET A 47 -7.32 3.38 5.81
N GLY A 48 -7.82 2.41 5.02
CA GLY A 48 -9.13 2.49 4.36
C GLY A 48 -9.18 3.55 3.25
N LEU A 49 -8.05 3.75 2.56
CA LEU A 49 -7.82 4.79 1.56
C LEU A 49 -7.48 4.22 0.18
N LEU A 50 -7.78 2.95 -0.07
CA LEU A 50 -7.56 2.27 -1.35
C LEU A 50 -8.52 2.79 -2.43
N MET A 51 -8.01 3.09 -3.63
CA MET A 51 -8.81 3.67 -4.72
C MET A 51 -8.41 3.11 -6.10
N LYS A 52 -7.73 3.89 -6.96
CA LYS A 52 -7.31 3.45 -8.30
C LYS A 52 -6.08 2.57 -8.28
N ASN A 53 -5.06 2.94 -7.50
CA ASN A 53 -3.88 2.12 -7.29
C ASN A 53 -4.25 0.96 -6.38
N LYS A 54 -4.17 -0.25 -6.93
CA LYS A 54 -4.61 -1.51 -6.31
C LYS A 54 -3.41 -2.24 -5.70
N ASP A 55 -2.74 -1.52 -4.81
CA ASP A 55 -1.53 -1.97 -4.13
C ASP A 55 -1.90 -2.53 -2.75
N ILE A 56 -1.32 -3.68 -2.40
CA ILE A 56 -1.44 -4.32 -1.09
C ILE A 56 -0.05 -4.34 -0.46
N ASP A 57 0.14 -3.46 0.51
CA ASP A 57 1.45 -3.21 1.12
C ASP A 57 1.61 -3.95 2.46
N PHE A 58 2.69 -4.71 2.61
CA PHE A 58 3.08 -5.38 3.85
C PHE A 58 4.51 -5.03 4.24
N HIS A 59 4.71 -4.76 5.52
CA HIS A 59 6.03 -4.79 6.13
C HIS A 59 6.14 -6.05 6.98
N VAL A 60 7.23 -6.79 6.80
CA VAL A 60 7.52 -8.02 7.53
C VAL A 60 8.88 -7.93 8.19
N TYR A 61 9.01 -8.42 9.40
CA TYR A 61 10.19 -8.20 10.23
C TYR A 61 10.73 -9.51 10.77
N THR A 62 12.03 -9.70 10.67
CA THR A 62 12.75 -10.80 11.32
C THR A 62 14.03 -10.26 11.97
N SER A 63 14.56 -10.98 12.95
CA SER A 63 15.83 -10.64 13.61
C SER A 63 17.07 -10.80 12.71
N SER A 64 16.91 -11.36 11.50
CA SER A 64 17.98 -11.53 10.52
C SER A 64 17.40 -11.67 9.11
N LEU A 65 17.98 -10.96 8.14
CA LEU A 65 17.56 -11.04 6.73
C LEU A 65 18.16 -12.27 6.04
N ASP A 66 17.48 -13.40 6.22
CA ASP A 66 17.81 -14.66 5.56
C ASP A 66 17.10 -14.73 4.20
N ILE A 67 17.87 -14.59 3.12
CA ILE A 67 17.39 -14.63 1.74
C ILE A 67 16.65 -15.94 1.46
N GLU A 68 17.20 -17.09 1.86
CA GLU A 68 16.61 -18.41 1.60
C GLU A 68 15.24 -18.53 2.27
N LYS A 69 15.13 -18.13 3.54
CA LYS A 69 13.85 -18.11 4.25
C LYS A 69 12.87 -17.13 3.62
N SER A 70 13.34 -15.96 3.17
CA SER A 70 12.49 -14.99 2.50
C SER A 70 11.93 -15.55 1.18
N PHE A 71 12.76 -16.22 0.37
CA PHE A 71 12.31 -16.95 -0.82
C PHE A 71 11.35 -18.09 -0.46
N LEU A 72 11.57 -18.81 0.64
CA LEU A 72 10.68 -19.86 1.10
C LEU A 72 9.29 -19.31 1.44
N ALA A 73 9.18 -18.15 2.09
CA ALA A 73 7.90 -17.50 2.34
C ALA A 73 7.22 -17.08 1.02
N VAL A 74 7.95 -16.41 0.13
CA VAL A 74 7.39 -15.92 -1.14
C VAL A 74 7.01 -17.05 -2.09
N SER A 75 7.76 -18.15 -2.13
CA SER A 75 7.41 -19.33 -2.95
C SER A 75 6.04 -19.93 -2.56
N LYS A 76 5.67 -19.88 -1.27
CA LYS A 76 4.35 -20.34 -0.80
C LYS A 76 3.21 -19.48 -1.34
N ILE A 77 3.47 -18.19 -1.59
CA ILE A 77 2.53 -17.23 -2.18
C ILE A 77 2.52 -17.39 -3.70
N ALA A 78 3.70 -17.39 -4.33
CA ALA A 78 3.91 -17.43 -5.76
C ALA A 78 3.41 -18.73 -6.43
N LYS A 79 3.24 -19.82 -5.67
CA LYS A 79 2.62 -21.05 -6.19
C LYS A 79 1.18 -20.85 -6.66
N ASN A 80 0.50 -19.80 -6.20
CA ASN A 80 -0.86 -19.51 -6.64
C ASN A 80 -0.82 -19.14 -8.12
N LYS A 81 -1.61 -19.86 -8.94
CA LYS A 81 -1.68 -19.68 -10.41
C LYS A 81 -2.04 -18.27 -10.87
N LYS A 82 -2.60 -17.44 -9.99
CA LYS A 82 -2.94 -16.04 -10.27
C LYS A 82 -1.77 -15.09 -10.10
N ILE A 83 -0.66 -15.52 -9.51
CA ILE A 83 0.58 -14.73 -9.48
C ILE A 83 1.29 -14.90 -10.82
N GLU A 84 1.30 -13.84 -11.63
CA GLU A 84 1.90 -13.87 -12.98
C GLU A 84 3.37 -13.43 -12.99
N LYS A 85 3.78 -12.63 -12.00
CA LYS A 85 5.15 -12.11 -11.90
C LYS A 85 5.54 -11.91 -10.44
N VAL A 86 6.82 -12.16 -10.14
CA VAL A 86 7.48 -11.85 -8.86
C VAL A 86 8.79 -11.15 -9.16
N THR A 87 9.08 -10.07 -8.44
CA THR A 87 10.37 -9.34 -8.49
C THR A 87 11.01 -9.39 -7.12
N TYR A 88 12.34 -9.50 -7.09
CA TYR A 88 13.18 -9.52 -5.89
C TYR A 88 14.21 -8.40 -5.99
N THR A 89 14.33 -7.60 -4.94
CA THR A 89 15.43 -6.62 -4.79
C THR A 89 16.18 -6.93 -3.49
N ASN A 90 17.50 -7.07 -3.58
CA ASN A 90 18.36 -7.22 -2.42
C ASN A 90 18.89 -5.86 -1.97
N LEU A 91 18.43 -5.38 -0.82
CA LEU A 91 18.83 -4.11 -0.21
C LEU A 91 19.44 -4.32 1.20
N ILE A 92 19.93 -5.53 1.49
CA ILE A 92 20.45 -5.88 2.82
C ILE A 92 21.64 -5.00 3.20
N ASP A 93 22.56 -4.76 2.24
CA ASP A 93 23.80 -4.00 2.46
C ASP A 93 23.65 -2.49 2.14
N THR A 94 22.41 -2.00 2.15
CA THR A 94 22.09 -0.57 1.98
C THR A 94 21.59 0.01 3.29
N ASP A 95 21.41 1.34 3.36
CA ASP A 95 20.91 2.00 4.57
C ASP A 95 19.50 1.49 4.96
N GLU A 96 18.72 1.00 3.98
CA GLU A 96 17.38 0.45 4.15
C GLU A 96 17.35 -0.88 4.92
N HIS A 97 18.43 -1.67 4.90
CA HIS A 97 18.52 -2.99 5.55
C HIS A 97 17.26 -3.84 5.32
N CYS A 98 16.93 -4.13 4.05
CA CYS A 98 15.72 -4.86 3.71
C CYS A 98 15.84 -5.75 2.45
N ILE A 99 14.81 -6.58 2.23
CA ILE A 99 14.57 -7.32 1.00
C ILE A 99 13.20 -6.89 0.47
N GLU A 100 13.10 -6.54 -0.80
CA GLU A 100 11.82 -6.15 -1.41
C GLU A 100 11.27 -7.25 -2.31
N TRP A 101 9.96 -7.44 -2.21
CA TRP A 101 9.19 -8.33 -3.07
C TRP A 101 8.04 -7.59 -3.70
N HIS A 102 7.94 -7.67 -5.03
CA HIS A 102 6.80 -7.17 -5.79
C HIS A 102 6.14 -8.33 -6.52
N LEU A 103 4.92 -8.68 -6.12
CA LEU A 103 4.13 -9.75 -6.74
C LEU A 103 2.96 -9.14 -7.52
N PHE A 104 2.68 -9.67 -8.70
CA PHE A 104 1.59 -9.21 -9.55
C PHE A 104 0.53 -10.32 -9.61
N TYR A 105 -0.61 -10.06 -8.97
CA TYR A 105 -1.77 -10.95 -8.89
C TYR A 105 -2.78 -10.55 -9.96
N LYS A 106 -3.17 -11.52 -10.78
CA LYS A 106 -4.23 -11.37 -11.77
C LYS A 106 -5.58 -11.75 -11.19
N ASP A 107 -6.43 -10.75 -11.07
CA ASP A 107 -7.83 -10.94 -10.74
C ASP A 107 -8.66 -11.11 -12.01
N ASP A 108 -9.13 -12.34 -12.21
CA ASP A 108 -10.00 -12.77 -13.31
C ASP A 108 -11.47 -12.91 -12.88
N CYS A 109 -11.84 -12.41 -11.69
CA CYS A 109 -13.22 -12.54 -11.18
C CYS A 109 -14.24 -11.71 -11.96
N ASN A 110 -13.81 -10.65 -12.67
CA ASN A 110 -14.68 -9.86 -13.53
C ASN A 110 -14.55 -10.31 -14.98
N SER A 111 -15.63 -10.83 -15.56
CA SER A 111 -15.67 -11.33 -16.95
C SER A 111 -15.34 -10.27 -18.00
N ASP A 112 -15.47 -8.99 -17.64
CA ASP A 112 -15.45 -7.88 -18.57
C ASP A 112 -14.08 -7.19 -18.64
N ASN A 113 -13.23 -7.33 -17.60
CA ASN A 113 -11.87 -6.80 -17.56
C ASN A 113 -10.99 -7.58 -16.58
N ILE A 114 -9.80 -7.96 -17.04
CA ILE A 114 -8.74 -8.52 -16.18
C ILE A 114 -8.11 -7.38 -15.40
N GLU A 115 -8.06 -7.51 -14.08
CA GLU A 115 -7.39 -6.54 -13.22
C GLU A 115 -6.07 -7.11 -12.68
N ILE A 116 -5.04 -6.26 -12.61
CA ILE A 116 -3.76 -6.62 -11.98
C ILE A 116 -3.64 -5.87 -10.66
N TRP A 117 -3.41 -6.63 -9.60
CA TRP A 117 -3.12 -6.17 -8.26
C TRP A 117 -1.62 -6.31 -8.00
N GLN A 118 -1.02 -5.28 -7.42
CA GLN A 118 0.37 -5.34 -6.96
C GLN A 118 0.38 -5.63 -5.46
N ILE A 119 1.24 -6.55 -5.04
CA ILE A 119 1.45 -6.88 -3.63
C ILE A 119 2.91 -6.60 -3.35
N ASP A 120 3.12 -5.60 -2.50
CA ASP A 120 4.45 -5.14 -2.10
C ASP A 120 4.74 -5.62 -0.70
N ILE A 121 5.84 -6.37 -0.55
CA ILE A 121 6.27 -6.91 0.73
C ILE A 121 7.70 -6.47 0.98
N ILE A 122 7.89 -5.59 1.97
CA ILE A 122 9.21 -5.13 2.41
C ILE A 122 9.60 -5.93 3.64
N HIS A 123 10.61 -6.78 3.49
CA HIS A 123 11.16 -7.59 4.57
C HIS A 123 12.33 -6.85 5.22
N ILE A 124 12.07 -6.29 6.40
CA ILE A 124 12.93 -5.35 7.10
C ILE A 124 13.64 -6.06 8.25
N LEU A 125 14.90 -5.70 8.50
CA LEU A 125 15.62 -6.17 9.68
C LEU A 125 15.01 -5.55 10.95
N GLU A 126 14.62 -6.37 11.91
CA GLU A 126 14.12 -5.91 13.21
C GLU A 126 15.18 -5.09 13.95
N GLY A 127 14.78 -3.97 14.55
CA GLY A 127 15.68 -3.01 15.20
C GLY A 127 16.47 -2.11 14.24
N SER A 128 16.29 -2.22 12.92
CA SER A 128 16.84 -1.26 11.95
C SER A 128 16.08 0.07 11.96
N TYR A 129 16.58 1.06 11.21
CA TYR A 129 16.06 2.42 11.20
C TYR A 129 14.55 2.52 10.92
N TYR A 130 14.02 1.66 10.05
CA TYR A 130 12.61 1.68 9.63
C TYR A 130 11.67 0.82 10.48
N ASP A 131 12.17 0.14 11.52
CA ASP A 131 11.34 -0.74 12.35
C ASP A 131 10.20 0.02 13.04
N GLY A 132 8.97 -0.27 12.64
CA GLY A 132 7.76 0.34 13.19
C GLY A 132 7.49 1.77 12.71
N TYR A 133 8.39 2.36 11.91
CA TYR A 133 8.28 3.74 11.44
C TYR A 133 7.01 3.96 10.61
N PHE A 134 6.81 3.11 9.60
CA PHE A 134 5.70 3.24 8.67
C PHE A 134 4.36 2.83 9.29
N GLU A 135 4.38 1.89 10.23
CA GLU A 135 3.21 1.50 11.01
C GLU A 135 2.73 2.67 11.85
N LYS A 136 3.64 3.35 12.53
CA LYS A 136 3.35 4.55 13.30
C LYS A 136 2.83 5.67 12.42
N ALA A 137 3.45 5.93 11.27
CA ALA A 137 2.97 6.92 10.31
C ALA A 137 1.54 6.61 9.82
N ALA A 138 1.24 5.33 9.55
CA ALA A 138 -0.11 4.90 9.18
C ALA A 138 -1.11 5.08 10.34
N ASP A 139 -0.71 4.80 11.58
CA ASP A 139 -1.55 5.01 12.76
C ASP A 139 -1.82 6.50 13.00
N ASP A 140 -0.82 7.36 12.78
CA ASP A 140 -0.96 8.82 12.84
C ASP A 140 -1.96 9.33 11.79
N VAL A 141 -1.90 8.83 10.55
CA VAL A 141 -2.94 9.11 9.54
C VAL A 141 -4.31 8.72 10.04
N ILE A 142 -4.47 7.49 10.51
CA ILE A 142 -5.76 6.95 10.95
C ILE A 142 -6.34 7.81 12.08
N ASN A 143 -5.51 8.23 13.03
CA ASN A 143 -5.92 9.08 14.15
C ASN A 143 -6.38 10.47 13.69
N MET A 144 -5.81 11.01 12.61
CA MET A 144 -6.22 12.29 12.02
C MET A 144 -7.41 12.18 11.05
N LEU A 145 -7.82 10.96 10.69
CA LEU A 145 -8.76 10.70 9.59
C LEU A 145 -10.22 10.79 10.04
N THR A 146 -10.83 11.95 9.86
CA THR A 146 -12.31 12.08 9.94
C THR A 146 -12.97 11.48 8.69
N GLN A 147 -14.28 11.17 8.77
CA GLN A 147 -15.02 10.67 7.60
C GLN A 147 -14.97 11.65 6.42
N GLU A 148 -15.04 12.95 6.70
CA GLU A 148 -14.91 14.01 5.69
C GLU A 148 -13.52 13.98 5.03
N LYS A 149 -12.44 13.96 5.82
CA LYS A 149 -11.07 13.89 5.30
C LYS A 149 -10.82 12.61 4.50
N ARG A 150 -11.36 11.48 4.94
CA ARG A 150 -11.35 10.21 4.19
C ARG A 150 -12.01 10.38 2.82
N ASN A 151 -13.21 10.94 2.78
CA ASN A 151 -13.96 11.15 1.54
C ASN A 151 -13.20 12.08 0.57
N ILE A 152 -12.57 13.15 1.09
CA ILE A 152 -11.74 14.06 0.27
C ILE A 152 -10.53 13.31 -0.30
N ILE A 153 -9.78 12.55 0.51
CA ILE A 153 -8.61 11.80 0.02
C ILE A 153 -9.02 10.79 -1.06
N LEU A 154 -10.11 10.03 -0.83
CA LEU A 154 -10.63 9.08 -1.81
C LEU A 154 -11.04 9.78 -3.12
N LYS A 155 -11.69 10.95 -3.02
CA LYS A 155 -12.06 11.76 -4.17
C LYS A 155 -10.81 12.24 -4.94
N LEU A 156 -9.79 12.77 -4.27
CA LEU A 156 -8.56 13.21 -4.94
C LEU A 156 -7.85 12.06 -5.65
N LYS A 157 -7.78 10.88 -5.02
CA LYS A 157 -7.21 9.68 -5.66
C LYS A 157 -8.02 9.23 -6.88
N TYR A 158 -9.35 9.38 -6.83
CA TYR A 158 -10.24 9.05 -7.95
C TYR A 158 -10.11 10.06 -9.11
N GLU A 159 -10.02 11.34 -8.80
CA GLU A 159 -9.89 12.42 -9.80
C GLU A 159 -8.51 12.45 -10.48
N THR A 160 -7.51 11.79 -9.88
CA THR A 160 -6.16 11.73 -10.45
C THR A 160 -6.15 11.01 -11.80
N PRO A 161 -5.65 11.66 -12.87
CA PRO A 161 -5.50 11.03 -14.17
C PRO A 161 -4.53 9.84 -14.14
N ASP A 162 -4.84 8.80 -14.91
CA ASP A 162 -4.11 7.53 -14.87
C ASP A 162 -2.65 7.65 -15.35
N ASN A 163 -2.31 8.73 -16.08
CA ASN A 163 -0.96 9.02 -16.54
C ASN A 163 -0.08 9.75 -15.50
N ILE A 164 -0.62 10.10 -14.32
CA ILE A 164 0.11 10.81 -13.27
C ILE A 164 0.33 9.88 -12.08
N LYS A 165 1.61 9.59 -11.78
CA LYS A 165 1.98 8.85 -10.56
C LYS A 165 2.14 9.83 -9.38
N ILE A 166 1.34 9.61 -8.34
CA ILE A 166 1.33 10.39 -7.10
C ILE A 166 1.43 9.42 -5.92
N MET A 167 2.34 9.68 -4.99
CA MET A 167 2.50 8.84 -3.81
C MET A 167 1.34 9.07 -2.83
N GLY A 168 0.88 8.00 -2.17
CA GLY A 168 -0.24 8.06 -1.23
C GLY A 168 -0.07 9.14 -0.15
N ILE A 169 1.16 9.27 0.35
CA ILE A 169 1.57 10.22 1.39
C ILE A 169 1.35 11.68 1.00
N GLU A 170 1.43 12.02 -0.30
CA GLU A 170 1.21 13.37 -0.80
C GLU A 170 -0.25 13.79 -0.55
N TYR A 171 -1.21 12.90 -0.83
CA TYR A 171 -2.63 13.16 -0.54
C TYR A 171 -2.88 13.31 0.95
N TYR A 172 -2.27 12.46 1.78
CA TYR A 172 -2.48 12.49 3.22
C TYR A 172 -1.96 13.80 3.80
N LYS A 173 -0.74 14.21 3.42
CA LYS A 173 -0.19 15.48 3.88
C LYS A 173 -1.04 16.68 3.43
N ALA A 174 -1.41 16.74 2.15
CA ALA A 174 -2.22 17.82 1.60
C ALA A 174 -3.57 17.99 2.32
N VAL A 175 -4.28 16.88 2.57
CA VAL A 175 -5.62 16.94 3.17
C VAL A 175 -5.54 17.06 4.69
N LEU A 176 -4.66 16.31 5.34
CA LEU A 176 -4.64 16.21 6.80
C LEU A 176 -3.98 17.41 7.47
N LYS A 177 -2.90 17.96 6.86
CA LYS A 177 -2.16 19.11 7.38
C LYS A 177 -2.59 20.43 6.74
N ASP A 178 -2.70 20.45 5.41
CA ASP A 178 -2.89 21.70 4.66
C ASP A 178 -4.36 21.94 4.24
N ASN A 179 -5.27 21.07 4.66
CA ASN A 179 -6.72 21.14 4.43
C ASN A 179 -7.11 21.35 2.94
N ILE A 180 -6.32 20.79 2.02
CA ILE A 180 -6.62 20.77 0.59
C ILE A 180 -7.88 19.93 0.32
N GLN A 181 -8.81 20.43 -0.49
CA GLN A 181 -10.11 19.76 -0.70
C GLN A 181 -10.39 19.38 -2.15
N THR A 182 -9.76 20.05 -3.10
CA THR A 182 -10.02 19.87 -4.54
C THR A 182 -8.78 19.43 -5.29
N PHE A 183 -8.97 18.74 -6.43
CA PHE A 183 -7.85 18.29 -7.25
C PHE A 183 -7.03 19.46 -7.81
N GLU A 184 -7.66 20.57 -8.18
CA GLU A 184 -6.95 21.77 -8.65
C GLU A 184 -6.05 22.37 -7.57
N GLU A 185 -6.55 22.49 -6.33
CA GLU A 185 -5.74 22.94 -5.19
C GLU A 185 -4.62 21.96 -4.88
N PHE A 186 -4.88 20.65 -5.02
CA PHE A 186 -3.88 19.61 -4.77
C PHE A 186 -2.70 19.70 -5.72
N ILE A 187 -2.93 19.90 -7.02
CA ILE A 187 -1.83 20.10 -7.99
C ILE A 187 -1.04 21.37 -7.66
N LYS A 188 -1.71 22.50 -7.37
CA LYS A 188 -1.03 23.74 -6.96
C LYS A 188 -0.25 23.60 -5.66
N TRP A 189 -0.76 22.79 -4.72
CA TRP A 189 -0.08 22.48 -3.47
C TRP A 189 1.16 21.65 -3.75
N ARG A 190 1.06 20.62 -4.60
CA ARG A 190 2.13 19.70 -4.99
C ARG A 190 3.28 20.42 -5.67
N ASP A 191 2.99 21.33 -6.59
CA ASP A 191 4.01 22.14 -7.31
C ASP A 191 4.84 23.03 -6.37
N LYS A 192 4.30 23.36 -5.19
CA LYS A 192 5.00 24.15 -4.16
C LYS A 192 5.79 23.29 -3.18
N GLN A 193 5.61 21.97 -3.17
CA GLN A 193 6.33 21.08 -2.27
C GLN A 193 7.68 20.68 -2.87
N SER A 194 8.75 20.78 -2.10
CA SER A 194 10.03 20.14 -2.41
C SER A 194 10.04 18.73 -1.81
N PHE A 195 9.69 17.71 -2.59
CA PHE A 195 9.77 16.32 -2.14
C PHE A 195 11.19 15.76 -2.42
N ASN A 196 12.07 15.81 -1.42
CA ASN A 196 13.35 15.10 -1.44
C ASN A 196 13.31 13.99 -0.37
N GLY A 197 13.07 12.74 -0.78
CA GLY A 197 13.14 11.58 0.12
C GLY A 197 11.82 11.23 0.83
N ILE A 198 11.93 10.65 2.04
CA ILE A 198 10.79 10.22 2.87
C ILE A 198 9.95 11.42 3.26
N ILE A 199 8.67 11.35 2.91
CA ILE A 199 7.71 12.40 3.24
C ILE A 199 7.17 12.10 4.64
N GLU A 200 7.63 12.88 5.62
CA GLU A 200 7.15 12.77 6.99
C GLU A 200 5.77 13.42 7.16
N LEU A 201 4.90 12.70 7.87
CA LEU A 201 3.60 13.17 8.34
C LEU A 201 3.67 13.93 9.66
#